data_AF-A0A5P9XU35-F1
#
_entry.id   AF-A0A5P9XU35-F1
#
_cell.length_a   1.000
_cell.length_b   1.000
_cell.length_c   1.000
_cell.angle_alpha   90.00
_cell.angle_beta   90.00
_cell.angle_gamma   90.00
#
_symmetry.space_group_name_H-M   'P 1'
#
loop_
_entity.id
_entity.type
_entity.pdbx_description
1 polymer ?
#
loop_
_entity_poly.entity_id
_entity_poly.type
_entity_poly.pdbx_seq_one_letter_code
_entity_poly.pdbx_strand_id
1 'polypeptide(L)' 'MEIENGALVARPAQKRYTLDELLSQCDFTQPISAEEREWIDAPSAGIEEI' A
#
# COMPACT_ATOMS: atom_id res chain seq x y z
N MET A 1 17.53 -16.71 4.61
CA MET A 1 18.01 -17.59 3.52
C MET A 1 18.75 -18.72 4.18
N GLU A 2 18.37 -19.95 3.88
CA GLU A 2 18.89 -21.16 4.53
C GLU A 2 19.20 -22.21 3.46
N ILE A 3 20.15 -23.11 3.72
CA ILE A 3 20.44 -24.24 2.84
C ILE A 3 19.77 -25.48 3.44
N GLU A 4 18.87 -26.11 2.69
CA GLU A 4 18.18 -27.34 3.08
C GLU A 4 18.38 -28.40 2.00
N ASN A 5 18.84 -29.60 2.39
CA ASN A 5 19.12 -30.71 1.47
C ASN A 5 19.98 -30.33 0.25
N GLY A 6 20.93 -29.39 0.44
CA GLY A 6 21.82 -28.90 -0.62
C GLY A 6 21.21 -27.85 -1.55
N ALA A 7 19.97 -27.41 -1.31
CA ALA A 7 19.32 -26.33 -2.05
C ALA A 7 19.21 -25.05 -1.20
N LEU A 8 19.39 -23.89 -1.83
CA LEU A 8 19.11 -22.59 -1.21
C LEU A 8 17.60 -22.37 -1.16
N VAL A 9 17.07 -22.27 0.05
CA VAL A 9 15.66 -22.01 0.32
C VAL A 9 15.47 -20.58 0.82
N ALA A 10 14.63 -19.83 0.11
CA ALA A 10 14.16 -18.51 0.55
C ALA A 10 12.69 -18.64 0.97
N ARG A 11 12.45 -18.52 2.29
CA ARG A 11 11.08 -18.40 2.83
C ARG A 11 10.71 -16.92 2.93
N PRO A 12 9.52 -16.52 2.45
CA PRO A 12 9.05 -15.16 2.68
C PRO A 12 8.81 -14.97 4.18
N ALA A 13 9.47 -13.96 4.77
CA ALA A 13 9.17 -13.57 6.13
C ALA A 13 7.82 -12.84 6.16
N GLN A 14 6.89 -13.33 6.98
CA GLN A 14 5.65 -12.61 7.20
C GLN A 14 5.93 -11.41 8.10
N LYS A 15 5.89 -10.21 7.51
CA LYS A 15 5.97 -8.97 8.27
C LYS A 15 4.62 -8.69 8.93
N ARG A 16 4.66 -8.25 10.19
CA ARG A 16 3.49 -7.76 10.92
C ARG A 16 3.72 -6.28 11.15
N TYR A 17 2.69 -5.49 10.90
CA TYR A 17 2.73 -4.05 11.02
C TYR A 17 1.60 -3.60 11.95
N THR A 18 1.80 -2.50 12.65
CA THR A 18 0.72 -1.81 13.37
C THR A 18 0.21 -0.65 12.53
N LEU A 19 -1.02 -0.21 12.80
CA LEU A 19 -1.56 0.98 12.14
C LEU A 19 -0.65 2.20 12.36
N ASP A 20 -0.15 2.37 13.59
CA ASP A 20 0.77 3.44 13.97
C ASP A 20 2.07 3.43 13.15
N GLU A 21 2.70 2.26 12.99
CA GLU A 21 3.91 2.11 12.21
C GLU A 21 3.70 2.49 10.73
N LEU A 22 2.56 2.11 10.15
CA LEU A 22 2.23 2.47 8.78
C LEU A 22 1.98 3.97 8.63
N LEU A 23 1.21 4.57 9.55
CA LEU A 23 0.90 6.00 9.51
C LEU A 23 2.14 6.88 9.71
N SER A 24 3.12 6.42 10.50
CA SER A 24 4.37 7.16 10.73
C SER A 24 5.20 7.38 9.46
N GLN A 25 4.95 6.61 8.40
CA GLN A 25 5.65 6.70 7.11
C GLN A 25 4.99 7.66 6.12
N CYS A 26 3.76 8.13 6.42
CA CYS A 26 3.01 9.01 5.53
C CYS A 26 3.32 10.49 5.78
N ASP A 27 3.41 11.27 4.70
CA ASP A 27 3.43 12.73 4.77
C ASP A 27 2.01 13.29 4.64
N PHE A 28 1.42 13.68 5.77
CA PHE A 28 0.06 14.26 5.81
C PHE A 28 0.01 15.73 5.38
N THR A 29 1.15 16.35 5.09
CA THR A 29 1.25 17.76 4.68
C THR A 29 1.36 17.91 3.17
N GLN A 30 1.53 16.81 2.44
CA GLN A 30 1.65 16.83 1.00
C GLN A 30 0.38 17.42 0.35
N PRO A 31 0.51 18.44 -0.52
CA PRO A 31 -0.63 18.97 -1.24
C PRO A 31 -1.14 17.94 -2.25
N ILE A 32 -2.47 17.90 -2.44
CA ILE A 32 -3.11 17.05 -3.45
C ILE A 32 -2.60 17.45 -4.83
N SER A 33 -2.03 16.50 -5.57
CA SER A 33 -1.55 16.74 -6.93
C SER A 33 -2.69 17.01 -7.92
N ALA A 34 -2.35 17.54 -9.10
CA ALA A 34 -3.35 17.78 -10.14
C ALA A 34 -4.00 16.47 -10.64
N GLU A 35 -3.24 15.38 -10.72
CA GLU A 35 -3.76 14.06 -11.10
C GLU A 35 -4.75 13.54 -10.07
N GLU A 36 -4.37 13.54 -8.79
CA GLU A 36 -5.27 13.13 -7.70
C GLU A 36 -6.53 14.01 -7.63
N ARG A 37 -6.40 15.31 -7.90
CA ARG A 37 -7.54 16.23 -7.97
C ARG A 37 -8.50 15.84 -9.09
N GLU A 38 -7.99 15.50 -10.27
CA GLU A 38 -8.82 15.04 -11.39
C GLU A 38 -9.60 13.77 -11.03
N TRP A 39 -8.96 12.82 -10.34
CA TRP A 39 -9.63 11.61 -9.85
C TRP A 39 -10.71 11.90 -8.81
N ILE A 40 -10.48 12.83 -7.88
CA ILE A 40 -11.45 13.21 -6.83
C ILE A 40 -12.66 13.93 -7.43
N ASP A 41 -12.42 14.81 -8.39
CA ASP A 41 -13.46 15.64 -9.00
C ASP A 41 -14.22 14.88 -10.11
N ALA A 42 -13.74 13.69 -10.49
CA ALA A 42 -14.41 12.84 -11.46
C ALA A 42 -15.77 12.35 -10.91
N PRO A 43 -16.80 12.27 -11.77
CA PRO A 43 -18.07 11.69 -11.36
C PRO A 43 -17.89 10.22 -10.99
N SER A 44 -18.77 9.71 -10.11
CA SER A 44 -18.80 8.30 -9.74
C SER A 44 -18.80 7.41 -10.98
N ALA A 45 -17.75 6.59 -11.14
CA ALA A 45 -17.63 5.65 -12.25
C ALA A 45 -18.40 4.33 -12.00
N GLY A 46 -18.81 4.08 -10.76
CA GLY A 46 -19.60 2.91 -10.39
C GLY A 46 -21.05 3.02 -10.83
N ILE A 47 -21.68 1.87 -11.10
CA ILE A 47 -23.13 1.72 -11.35
C ILE A 47 -23.90 1.37 -10.08
N GLU A 48 -23.25 1.45 -8.91
CA GLU A 48 -23.88 1.20 -7.63
C GLU A 48 -24.91 2.31 -7.38
N GLU A 49 -26.19 1.93 -7.29
CA GLU A 49 -27.27 2.86 -6.95
C GLU A 49 -26.98 3.51 -5.58
N ILE A 50 -27.12 4.84 -5.54
CA ILE A 50 -26.89 5.68 -4.36
C ILE A 50 -28.14 5.71 -3.49
#